data_AF-A0A496WE64-F1
#
_entry.id   AF-A0A496WE64-F1
#
_cell.length_a   1.000
_cell.length_b   1.000
_cell.length_c   1.000
_cell.angle_alpha   90.00
_cell.angle_beta   90.00
_cell.angle_gamma   90.00
#
_symmetry.space_group_name_H-M   'P 1'
#
loop_
_entity.id
_entity.type
_entity.pdbx_description
1 polymer ?
#
loop_
_entity_poly.entity_id
_entity_poly.type
_entity_poly.pdbx_seq_one_letter_code
_entity_poly.pdbx_strand_id
1 'polypeptide(L)'
;MIDPKKLLLVILPVTATLLFATQSHATNGYFSHGTSVAEKGLAGAGVAYSHDTLSAATNPAGMVWQGGAWDIGAALFAPIRGYTVTGAPAGPPEFGLAPGTYDSDSELFLVPQFGYNWALNDKSTIGISVYGNGGMN
;
A
#
# COMPACT_ATOMS: atom_id res chain seq x y z
N MET A 1 32.27 -13.43 27.72
CA MET A 1 32.60 -11.98 27.80
C MET A 1 32.98 -11.53 26.40
N ILE A 2 32.19 -10.65 25.77
CA ILE A 2 32.43 -10.22 24.37
C ILE A 2 33.60 -9.22 24.36
N ASP A 3 34.54 -9.39 23.43
CA ASP A 3 35.69 -8.49 23.27
C ASP A 3 35.21 -7.08 22.85
N PRO A 4 35.49 -6.02 23.64
CA PRO A 4 35.03 -4.66 23.34
C PRO A 4 35.55 -4.13 22.00
N LYS A 5 36.69 -4.61 21.50
CA LYS A 5 37.20 -4.20 20.18
C LYS A 5 36.36 -4.77 19.04
N LYS A 6 35.88 -6.02 19.17
CA LYS A 6 34.98 -6.65 18.19
C LYS A 6 33.59 -6.01 18.22
N LEU A 7 33.14 -5.59 19.40
CA LEU A 7 31.88 -4.87 19.56
C LEU A 7 31.94 -3.49 18.85
N LEU A 8 33.05 -2.77 19.02
CA LEU A 8 33.25 -1.47 18.38
C LEU A 8 33.34 -1.57 16.84
N LEU A 9 33.96 -2.65 16.34
CA LEU A 9 34.09 -2.93 14.91
C LEU A 9 32.76 -3.21 14.22
N VAL A 10 31.72 -3.61 14.97
CA VAL A 10 30.36 -3.84 14.45
C VAL A 10 29.49 -2.60 14.63
N ILE A 11 29.55 -1.95 15.80
CA ILE A 11 28.69 -0.81 16.11
C ILE A 11 29.03 0.38 15.22
N LEU A 12 30.31 0.69 15.00
CA LEU A 12 30.71 1.87 14.24
C LEU A 12 30.18 1.87 12.79
N PRO A 13 30.36 0.80 11.98
CA PRO A 13 29.84 0.77 10.61
C PRO A 13 28.31 0.73 10.56
N VAL A 14 27.63 0.02 11.48
CA VAL A 14 26.15 0.00 11.55
C VAL A 14 25.60 1.39 11.87
N THR A 15 26.23 2.10 12.79
CA THR A 15 25.83 3.47 13.14
C THR A 15 26.09 4.42 11.97
N ALA A 16 27.22 4.27 11.27
CA ALA A 16 27.53 5.06 10.10
C ALA A 16 26.52 4.84 8.95
N THR A 17 26.15 3.59 8.63
CA THR A 17 25.17 3.32 7.57
C THR A 17 23.78 3.85 7.88
N LEU A 18 23.35 3.84 9.15
CA LEU A 18 22.09 4.44 9.57
C LEU A 18 22.10 5.97 9.46
N LEU A 19 23.25 6.63 9.68
CA LEU A 19 23.39 8.08 9.55
C LEU A 19 23.48 8.55 8.10
N PHE A 20 23.96 7.70 7.18
CA PHE A 20 24.03 7.99 5.74
C PHE A 20 22.85 7.42 4.94
N ALA A 21 21.84 6.85 5.61
CA ALA A 21 20.62 6.41 4.96
C ALA A 21 19.87 7.65 4.43
N THR A 22 19.94 7.88 3.12
CA THR A 22 19.14 8.92 2.47
C THR A 22 17.66 8.51 2.49
N GLN A 23 16.79 9.48 2.72
CA GLN A 23 15.34 9.27 2.61
C GLN A 23 15.02 8.94 1.14
N SER A 24 14.62 7.70 0.86
CA SER A 24 14.01 7.37 -0.42
C SER A 24 12.61 7.98 -0.44
N HIS A 25 12.41 9.03 -1.24
CA HIS A 25 11.10 9.61 -1.50
C HIS A 25 10.32 8.72 -2.47
N ALA A 26 10.03 7.50 -2.06
CA ALA A 26 9.13 6.61 -2.79
C ALA A 26 7.70 7.13 -2.61
N THR A 27 7.06 7.50 -3.72
CA THR A 27 5.61 7.74 -3.72
C THR A 27 4.89 6.42 -3.90
N ASN A 28 3.69 6.29 -3.34
CA ASN A 28 2.82 5.17 -3.65
C ASN A 28 2.39 5.31 -5.11
N GLY A 29 2.54 4.24 -5.89
CA GLY A 29 2.14 4.21 -7.29
C GLY A 29 0.63 4.14 -7.47
N TYR A 30 0.20 3.79 -8.68
CA TYR A 30 -1.22 3.66 -9.02
C TYR A 30 -1.98 2.64 -8.15
N PHE A 31 -1.31 1.57 -7.71
CA PHE A 31 -1.90 0.51 -6.89
C PHE A 31 -1.85 0.83 -5.40
N SER A 32 -2.91 0.44 -4.70
CA SER A 32 -2.99 0.54 -3.25
C SER A 32 -1.89 -0.29 -2.57
N HIS A 33 -1.21 0.30 -1.59
CA HIS A 33 -0.15 -0.36 -0.80
C HIS A 33 -0.70 -1.28 0.32
N GLY A 34 -1.94 -1.74 0.19
CA GLY A 34 -2.64 -2.51 1.22
C GLY A 34 -4.12 -2.59 0.91
N THR A 35 -4.73 -3.73 1.20
CA THR A 35 -6.13 -4.02 0.87
C THR A 35 -7.06 -3.77 2.04
N SER A 36 -6.49 -3.72 3.25
CA SER A 36 -7.18 -3.37 4.48
C SER A 36 -6.67 -2.05 5.09
N VAL A 37 -7.46 -1.37 5.93
CA VAL A 37 -7.01 -0.27 6.79
C VAL A 37 -5.81 -0.66 7.66
N ALA A 38 -5.77 -1.88 8.22
CA ALA A 38 -4.64 -2.35 9.04
C ALA A 38 -3.38 -2.56 8.18
N GLU A 39 -3.49 -3.23 7.03
CA GLU A 39 -2.37 -3.39 6.09
C GLU A 39 -1.84 -2.04 5.61
N LYS A 40 -2.75 -1.08 5.34
CA LYS A 40 -2.39 0.29 4.98
C LYS A 40 -1.64 0.99 6.12
N GLY A 41 -2.09 0.85 7.36
CA GLY A 41 -1.39 1.37 8.54
C GLY A 41 0.02 0.80 8.72
N LEU A 42 0.27 -0.39 8.19
CA LEU A 42 1.58 -1.07 8.19
C LEU A 42 2.36 -0.90 6.87
N ALA A 43 1.98 0.07 6.03
CA ALA A 43 2.62 0.34 4.74
C ALA A 43 2.73 -0.89 3.81
N GLY A 44 1.76 -1.81 3.88
CA GLY A 44 1.70 -3.00 3.03
C GLY A 44 2.43 -4.23 3.56
N ALA A 45 2.87 -4.22 4.83
CA ALA A 45 3.48 -5.39 5.46
C ALA A 45 2.53 -6.59 5.65
N GLY A 46 1.24 -6.44 5.31
CA GLY A 46 0.20 -7.47 5.43
C GLY A 46 0.50 -8.79 4.71
N VAL A 47 1.33 -8.76 3.66
CA VAL A 47 1.79 -9.96 2.93
C VAL A 47 2.46 -10.98 3.86
N ALA A 48 3.27 -10.49 4.82
CA ALA A 48 4.01 -11.31 5.78
C ALA A 48 3.35 -11.34 7.16
N TYR A 49 2.59 -10.30 7.50
CA TYR A 49 1.86 -10.17 8.76
C TYR A 49 0.36 -10.14 8.50
N SER A 50 -0.22 -11.32 8.25
CA SER A 50 -1.66 -11.49 8.07
C SER A 50 -2.35 -11.32 9.41
N HIS A 51 -2.94 -10.15 9.65
CA HIS A 51 -3.60 -9.80 10.92
C HIS A 51 -5.13 -9.63 10.76
N ASP A 52 -5.66 -9.64 9.53
CA ASP A 52 -7.07 -9.45 9.24
C ASP A 52 -7.57 -10.37 8.12
N THR A 53 -8.88 -10.41 7.94
CA THR A 53 -9.55 -11.26 6.94
C THR A 53 -9.44 -10.74 5.51
N LEU A 54 -8.79 -9.60 5.29
CA LEU A 54 -8.45 -9.10 3.95
C LEU A 54 -7.06 -9.54 3.50
N SER A 55 -6.26 -10.12 4.40
CA SER A 55 -4.95 -10.68 4.09
C SER A 55 -4.99 -11.76 2.98
N ALA A 56 -6.15 -12.38 2.72
CA ALA A 56 -6.33 -13.25 1.55
C ALA A 56 -6.11 -12.56 0.20
N ALA A 57 -6.26 -11.23 0.12
CA ALA A 57 -6.01 -10.49 -1.10
C ALA A 57 -4.51 -10.44 -1.47
N THR A 58 -3.64 -10.54 -0.47
CA THR A 58 -2.17 -10.49 -0.65
C THR A 58 -1.52 -11.87 -0.47
N ASN A 59 -1.98 -12.64 0.51
CA ASN A 59 -1.50 -13.98 0.83
C ASN A 59 -2.61 -14.86 1.46
N PRO A 60 -3.34 -15.66 0.65
CA PRO A 60 -4.39 -16.56 1.13
C PRO A 60 -3.97 -17.56 2.20
N ALA A 61 -2.69 -17.96 2.25
CA ALA A 61 -2.20 -18.91 3.25
C ALA A 61 -2.27 -18.34 4.67
N GLY A 62 -2.21 -17.00 4.80
CA GLY A 62 -2.33 -16.27 6.07
C GLY A 62 -3.63 -16.55 6.83
N MET A 63 -4.71 -16.80 6.10
CA MET A 63 -6.06 -16.92 6.63
C MET A 63 -6.23 -18.07 7.64
N VAL A 64 -5.39 -19.12 7.57
CA VAL A 64 -5.45 -20.23 8.52
C VAL A 64 -5.09 -19.78 9.95
N TRP A 65 -4.27 -18.73 10.10
CA TRP A 65 -3.87 -18.18 11.40
C TRP A 65 -4.85 -17.15 11.98
N GLN A 66 -5.83 -16.69 11.19
CA GLN A 66 -6.85 -15.73 11.64
C GLN A 66 -8.00 -16.36 12.45
N GLY A 67 -8.21 -17.67 12.34
CA GLY A 67 -9.39 -18.33 12.92
C GLY A 67 -10.71 -17.84 12.31
N GLY A 68 -11.84 -18.09 12.98
CA GLY A 68 -13.14 -17.56 12.56
C GLY A 68 -13.27 -16.07 12.86
N ALA A 69 -13.27 -15.23 11.82
CA ALA A 69 -13.22 -13.77 11.96
C ALA A 69 -13.97 -13.05 10.84
N TRP A 70 -14.28 -11.78 11.05
CA TRP A 70 -14.84 -10.89 10.05
C TRP A 70 -14.33 -9.47 10.26
N ASP A 71 -14.16 -8.73 9.16
CA ASP A 71 -13.71 -7.34 9.18
C ASP A 71 -14.58 -6.49 8.26
N ILE A 72 -14.80 -5.24 8.68
CA ILE A 72 -15.44 -4.22 7.86
C ILE A 72 -14.68 -2.91 8.04
N GLY A 73 -14.53 -2.15 6.96
CA GLY A 73 -13.89 -0.85 7.03
C GLY A 73 -14.04 -0.05 5.76
N ALA A 74 -13.51 1.16 5.81
CA ALA A 74 -13.33 1.98 4.62
C ALA A 74 -12.13 2.90 4.82
N ALA A 75 -11.47 3.25 3.72
CA ALA A 75 -10.42 4.26 3.68
C ALA A 75 -10.89 5.46 2.85
N LEU A 76 -10.45 6.65 3.24
CA LEU A 76 -10.55 7.85 2.42
C LEU A 76 -9.24 8.01 1.67
N PHE A 77 -9.32 8.07 0.34
CA PHE A 77 -8.18 8.31 -0.53
C PHE A 77 -8.31 9.68 -1.17
N ALA A 78 -7.36 10.57 -0.90
CA ALA A 78 -7.43 11.98 -1.30
C ALA A 78 -6.30 12.42 -2.25
N PRO A 79 -6.35 12.04 -3.54
CA PRO A 79 -5.31 12.41 -4.50
C PRO A 79 -5.51 13.83 -5.04
N ILE A 80 -4.56 14.72 -4.71
CA ILE A 80 -4.45 16.05 -5.34
C ILE A 80 -3.63 15.87 -6.62
N ARG A 81 -4.28 15.99 -7.79
CA ARG A 81 -3.67 15.74 -9.09
C ARG A 81 -4.06 16.83 -10.09
N GLY A 82 -3.08 17.32 -10.82
CA GLY A 82 -3.24 18.29 -11.88
C GLY A 82 -2.03 18.27 -12.81
N TYR A 83 -2.19 18.83 -14.02
CA TYR A 83 -1.10 18.95 -14.99
C TYR A 83 -1.20 20.27 -15.76
N THR A 84 -0.05 20.78 -16.18
CA THR A 84 0.04 21.98 -17.03
C THR A 84 0.62 21.61 -18.39
N VAL A 85 -0.12 21.94 -19.45
CA VAL A 85 0.30 21.79 -20.84
C VAL A 85 0.86 23.12 -21.32
N THR A 86 2.11 23.09 -21.81
CA THR A 86 2.79 24.26 -22.40
C THR A 86 3.22 23.94 -23.83
N GLY A 87 3.44 24.96 -24.64
CA GLY A 87 3.82 24.82 -26.05
C GLY A 87 2.64 24.97 -27.02
N ALA A 88 2.92 24.87 -28.32
CA ALA A 88 1.88 24.89 -29.35
C ALA A 88 1.18 23.52 -29.42
N PRO A 89 -0.15 23.45 -29.60
CA PRO A 89 -0.85 22.19 -29.79
C PRO A 89 -0.23 21.41 -30.96
N ALA A 90 -0.10 20.09 -30.80
CA ALA A 90 0.32 19.23 -31.89
C ALA A 90 -0.72 19.29 -33.03
N GLY A 91 -0.27 19.34 -34.29
CA GLY A 91 -1.14 19.34 -35.46
C GLY A 91 -1.58 17.93 -35.84
N PRO A 92 -2.56 17.75 -36.74
CA PRO A 92 -2.88 16.43 -37.27
C PRO A 92 -1.65 15.83 -37.99
N PRO A 93 -1.34 14.52 -37.80
CA PRO A 93 -2.18 13.48 -37.20
C PRO A 93 -1.98 13.26 -35.68
N GLU A 94 -1.17 14.07 -35.01
CA GLU A 94 -0.84 13.88 -33.60
C GLU A 94 -2.01 14.26 -32.67
N PHE A 95 -2.20 13.49 -31.59
CA PHE A 95 -3.12 13.85 -30.51
C PHE A 95 -2.44 14.86 -29.57
N GLY A 96 -2.68 16.15 -29.80
CA GLY A 96 -2.22 17.23 -28.93
C GLY A 96 -3.19 17.50 -27.78
N LEU A 97 -2.65 17.73 -26.57
CA LEU A 97 -3.41 18.34 -25.48
C LEU A 97 -3.49 19.86 -25.69
N ALA A 98 -4.60 20.47 -25.33
CA ALA A 98 -4.74 21.92 -25.37
C ALA A 98 -3.86 22.58 -24.28
N PRO A 99 -3.16 23.69 -24.58
CA PRO A 99 -2.41 24.44 -23.57
C PRO A 99 -3.33 24.93 -22.44
N GLY A 100 -2.88 24.79 -21.20
CA GLY A 100 -3.68 25.12 -20.03
C GLY A 100 -3.22 24.37 -18.78
N THR A 101 -3.76 24.77 -17.63
CA THR A 101 -3.67 24.01 -16.38
C THR A 101 -4.98 23.29 -16.16
N TYR A 102 -4.91 22.00 -15.87
CA TYR A 102 -6.04 21.13 -15.64
C TYR A 102 -5.87 20.46 -14.29
N ASP A 103 -6.79 20.74 -13.40
CA ASP A 103 -6.88 20.10 -12.09
C ASP A 103 -7.99 19.04 -12.09
N SER A 104 -7.94 18.12 -11.14
CA SER A 104 -8.95 17.09 -11.02
C SER A 104 -10.23 17.62 -10.37
N ASP A 105 -11.38 17.29 -10.97
CA ASP A 105 -12.69 17.59 -10.39
C ASP A 105 -13.05 16.73 -9.16
N SER A 106 -12.28 15.66 -8.89
CA SER A 106 -12.55 14.73 -7.80
C SER A 106 -11.28 14.39 -7.03
N GLU A 107 -11.19 14.88 -5.80
CA GLU A 107 -10.02 14.77 -4.95
C GLU A 107 -10.22 13.83 -3.77
N LEU A 108 -11.41 13.23 -3.60
CA LEU A 108 -11.70 12.36 -2.46
C LEU A 108 -12.54 11.15 -2.88
N PHE A 109 -12.03 9.96 -2.58
CA PHE A 109 -12.65 8.69 -2.92
C PHE A 109 -12.82 7.84 -1.67
N LEU A 110 -14.01 7.27 -1.48
CA LEU A 110 -14.26 6.28 -0.45
C LEU A 110 -13.91 4.89 -1.00
N VAL A 111 -13.05 4.17 -0.29
CA VAL A 111 -12.60 2.82 -0.66
C VAL A 111 -13.11 1.83 0.40
N PRO A 112 -14.22 1.13 0.16
CA PRO A 112 -14.78 0.19 1.12
C PRO A 112 -14.01 -1.14 1.13
N GLN A 113 -14.11 -1.83 2.26
CA GLN A 113 -13.51 -3.15 2.44
C GLN A 113 -14.37 -4.02 3.38
N PHE A 114 -14.42 -5.31 3.10
CA PHE A 114 -15.10 -6.32 3.90
C PHE A 114 -14.36 -7.65 3.79
N GLY A 115 -14.30 -8.40 4.88
CA GLY A 115 -13.73 -9.74 4.88
C GLY A 115 -14.48 -10.66 5.85
N TYR A 116 -14.51 -11.93 5.50
CA TYR A 116 -15.05 -13.01 6.33
C TYR A 116 -14.16 -14.24 6.18
N ASN A 117 -13.80 -14.86 7.28
CA ASN A 117 -13.01 -16.08 7.32
C ASN A 117 -13.70 -17.13 8.18
N TRP A 118 -13.95 -18.29 7.60
CA TRP A 118 -14.54 -19.44 8.28
C TRP A 118 -13.51 -20.55 8.43
N ALA A 119 -12.97 -20.67 9.65
CA ALA A 119 -12.13 -21.79 10.03
C ALA A 119 -12.93 -23.11 9.96
N LEU A 120 -12.50 -24.01 9.08
CA LEU A 120 -13.08 -25.35 8.95
C LEU A 120 -12.48 -26.31 9.97
N ASN A 121 -11.18 -26.15 10.23
CA ASN A 121 -10.37 -26.88 11.22
C ASN A 121 -9.04 -26.14 11.44
N ASP A 122 -8.16 -26.70 12.27
CA ASP A 122 -6.86 -26.10 12.65
C ASP A 122 -5.88 -25.85 11.48
N LYS A 123 -6.17 -26.37 10.29
CA LYS A 123 -5.28 -26.31 9.11
C LYS A 123 -5.98 -25.82 7.85
N SER A 124 -7.25 -25.46 7.91
CA SER A 124 -8.03 -25.15 6.71
C SER A 124 -9.12 -24.14 7.01
N THR A 125 -9.32 -23.23 6.06
CA THR A 125 -10.31 -22.17 6.15
C THR A 125 -10.88 -21.88 4.76
N ILE A 126 -12.09 -21.32 4.73
CA ILE A 126 -12.68 -20.70 3.54
C ILE A 126 -13.02 -19.27 3.91
N GLY A 127 -12.57 -18.32 3.10
CA GLY A 127 -12.82 -16.91 3.32
C GLY A 127 -13.21 -16.17 2.05
N ILE A 128 -13.80 -15.00 2.25
CA ILE A 128 -14.18 -14.04 1.21
C ILE A 128 -13.58 -12.70 1.63
N SER A 129 -12.86 -12.05 0.72
CA SER A 129 -12.35 -10.68 0.92
C SER A 129 -12.81 -9.82 -0.25
N VAL A 130 -13.48 -8.72 0.06
CA VAL A 130 -14.03 -7.76 -0.90
C VAL A 130 -13.44 -6.39 -0.58
N TYR A 131 -12.80 -5.75 -1.56
CA TYR A 131 -12.11 -4.48 -1.35
C TYR A 131 -12.06 -3.65 -2.63
N GLY A 132 -12.04 -2.33 -2.47
CA GLY A 132 -11.80 -1.40 -3.58
C GLY A 132 -10.31 -1.36 -3.95
N ASN A 133 -9.97 -1.66 -5.21
CA ASN A 133 -8.59 -1.67 -5.70
C ASN A 133 -8.06 -0.29 -6.14
N GLY A 134 -8.83 0.79 -5.94
CA GLY A 134 -8.41 2.14 -6.31
C GLY A 134 -9.53 3.17 -6.15
N GLY A 135 -9.21 4.41 -6.52
CA GLY A 135 -10.13 5.55 -6.52
C GLY A 135 -9.45 6.74 -7.19
N MET A 136 -9.57 6.85 -8.52
CA MET A 136 -9.02 7.97 -9.32
C MET A 136 -9.84 8.16 -10.60
N ASN A 137 -11.14 7.89 -10.53
CA ASN A 137 -12.08 8.12 -11.63
C ASN A 137 -12.61 9.56 -11.65
#